data_AF-A0A656CIT8-F1
#
_entry.id   AF-A0A656CIT8-F1
#
_cell.length_a   1.000
_cell.length_b   1.000
_cell.length_c   1.000
_cell.angle_alpha   90.00
_cell.angle_beta   90.00
_cell.angle_gamma   90.00
#
_symmetry.space_group_name_H-M   'P 1'
#
loop_
_entity.id
_entity.type
_entity.pdbx_description
1 polymer ?
#
loop_
_entity_poly.entity_id
_entity_poly.type
_entity_poly.pdbx_seq_one_letter_code
_entity_poly.pdbx_strand_id
1 'polypeptide(L)'
;MSLKYTCLGCGTPLGYEGLCWKCECEKSRKTALGWMPEQIAEKQKNLIQNIQRLADMEDPEFTDFWQLLGYRDAITPEIQRAALAVEGFYPCELYYGAPDDVRDALITALLETDSSQNAAELMSCLAFQGDDKAMETLLELERNPRPWRKSLYVDPSSYAQCGGWTFDKDGHRTQLNFNTCYPMVKGATGEASPVRIGRAREDTCPHCGGHMVDMLVLDGRDERLKFLGLDGILTATCCPNCVGFLKGPAFNRFTLDGGVEVFPSELFDGAERIKCYVRPEDYKALTENSFVLAKTPVPLFYGAACDDVNTIGGFANWVQDAEYTICPHCGKPMKYLAQIQWDTVYDCAEGTLYVEFCPDCQILSMQHQQT
;
A
#
# COMPACT_ATOMS: atom_id res chain seq x y z
N MET A 1 12.06 25.40 -21.79
CA MET A 1 13.40 25.65 -21.21
C MET A 1 14.13 24.32 -21.20
N SER A 2 15.33 24.22 -21.78
CA SER A 2 16.14 23.00 -21.69
C SER A 2 16.83 22.98 -20.33
N LEU A 3 16.60 21.93 -19.53
CA LEU A 3 17.32 21.71 -18.29
C LEU A 3 18.82 21.46 -18.59
N LYS A 4 19.70 21.95 -17.70
CA LYS A 4 21.16 22.01 -17.96
C LYS A 4 21.84 20.65 -17.81
N TYR A 5 21.29 19.76 -16.98
CA TYR A 5 21.91 18.47 -16.64
C TYR A 5 21.01 17.32 -17.08
N THR A 6 21.53 16.09 -17.03
CA THR A 6 20.79 14.85 -17.24
C THR A 6 21.10 13.87 -16.12
N CYS A 7 20.11 13.06 -15.75
CA CYS A 7 20.27 11.99 -14.78
C CYS A 7 21.36 11.02 -15.24
N LEU A 8 22.36 10.79 -14.39
CA LEU A 8 23.47 9.87 -14.70
C LEU A 8 23.01 8.40 -14.85
N GLY A 9 21.83 8.04 -14.35
CA GLY A 9 21.26 6.69 -14.43
C GLY A 9 20.37 6.46 -15.65
N CYS A 10 19.43 7.36 -15.92
CA CYS A 10 18.40 7.16 -16.95
C CYS A 10 18.36 8.24 -18.05
N GLY A 11 19.18 9.29 -17.96
CA GLY A 11 19.24 10.36 -18.95
C GLY A 11 18.12 11.40 -18.88
N THR A 12 17.17 11.29 -17.94
CA THR A 12 16.11 12.29 -17.71
C THR A 12 16.70 13.68 -17.51
N PRO A 13 16.21 14.75 -18.19
CA PRO A 13 16.70 16.11 -17.98
C PRO A 13 16.50 16.61 -16.54
N LEU A 14 17.50 17.26 -15.94
CA LEU A 14 17.53 17.70 -14.54
C LEU A 14 18.02 19.15 -14.37
N GLY A 15 17.48 19.83 -13.36
CA GLY A 15 17.94 21.15 -12.92
C GLY A 15 19.25 21.12 -12.10
N TYR A 16 19.72 19.93 -11.70
CA TYR A 16 20.90 19.70 -10.87
C TYR A 16 21.76 18.54 -11.41
N GLU A 17 23.02 18.46 -10.98
CA GLU A 17 23.94 17.39 -11.32
C GLU A 17 23.72 16.17 -10.40
N GLY A 18 23.53 14.96 -10.97
CA GLY A 18 23.38 13.73 -10.19
C GLY A 18 22.38 12.73 -10.76
N LEU A 19 21.83 11.89 -9.89
CA LEU A 19 20.73 10.98 -10.20
C LEU A 19 19.39 11.66 -10.01
N CYS A 20 18.41 11.35 -10.85
CA CYS A 20 17.02 11.72 -10.57
C CYS A 20 16.51 10.92 -9.37
N TRP A 21 15.44 11.42 -8.73
CA TRP A 21 14.82 10.78 -7.58
C TRP A 21 14.56 9.28 -7.80
N LYS A 22 13.95 8.87 -8.92
CA LYS A 22 13.71 7.46 -9.27
C LYS A 22 14.99 6.60 -9.26
N CYS A 23 16.07 7.13 -9.83
CA CYS A 23 17.35 6.41 -9.87
C CYS A 23 18.04 6.36 -8.50
N GLU A 24 17.86 7.38 -7.65
CA GLU A 24 18.37 7.34 -6.28
C GLU A 24 17.58 6.34 -5.43
N CYS A 25 16.25 6.29 -5.55
CA CYS A 25 15.40 5.28 -4.91
C CYS A 25 15.79 3.86 -5.33
N GLU A 26 15.94 3.61 -6.64
CA GLU A 26 16.37 2.30 -7.15
C GLU A 26 17.77 1.91 -6.65
N LYS A 27 18.72 2.85 -6.61
CA LYS A 27 20.07 2.62 -6.09
C LYS A 27 20.06 2.33 -4.60
N SER A 28 19.30 3.10 -3.83
CA SER A 28 19.12 2.91 -2.38
C SER A 28 18.54 1.52 -2.09
N ARG A 29 17.46 1.14 -2.78
CA ARG A 29 16.84 -0.19 -2.69
C ARG A 29 17.81 -1.32 -3.07
N LYS A 30 18.53 -1.20 -4.19
CA LYS A 30 19.54 -2.21 -4.61
C LYS A 30 20.65 -2.36 -3.58
N THR A 31 21.06 -1.25 -2.95
CA THR A 31 22.06 -1.26 -1.89
C THR A 31 21.54 -2.04 -0.68
N ALA A 32 20.31 -1.74 -0.22
CA ALA A 32 19.69 -2.46 0.88
C ALA A 32 19.52 -3.95 0.60
N LEU A 33 18.99 -4.31 -0.58
CA LEU A 33 18.83 -5.71 -1.00
C LEU A 33 20.17 -6.48 -1.08
N GLY A 34 21.27 -5.77 -1.28
CA GLY A 34 22.63 -6.31 -1.36
C GLY A 34 23.36 -6.40 -0.01
N TRP A 35 22.75 -6.01 1.11
CA TRP A 35 23.42 -6.07 2.42
C TRP A 35 23.76 -7.51 2.84
N MET A 36 24.99 -7.67 3.31
CA MET A 36 25.47 -8.89 3.95
C MET A 36 24.88 -9.04 5.36
N PRO A 37 24.80 -10.26 5.92
CA PRO A 37 24.29 -10.49 7.27
C PRO A 37 24.96 -9.61 8.34
N GLU A 38 26.26 -9.36 8.22
CA GLU A 38 27.00 -8.51 9.16
C GLU A 38 26.54 -7.04 9.09
N GLN A 39 26.24 -6.54 7.90
CA GLN A 39 25.74 -5.18 7.69
C GLN A 39 24.31 -5.03 8.22
N ILE A 40 23.47 -6.06 8.05
CA ILE A 40 22.13 -6.11 8.64
C ILE A 40 22.23 -6.05 10.16
N ALA A 41 23.08 -6.87 10.77
CA ALA A 41 23.29 -6.89 12.22
C ALA A 41 23.83 -5.54 12.76
N GLU A 42 24.74 -4.90 12.02
CA GLU A 42 25.24 -3.56 12.36
C GLU A 42 24.12 -2.52 12.36
N LYS A 43 23.24 -2.54 11.34
CA LYS A 43 22.10 -1.64 11.24
C LYS A 43 21.04 -1.88 12.32
N GLN A 44 20.72 -3.15 12.61
CA GLN A 44 19.84 -3.50 13.72
C GLN A 44 20.38 -2.97 15.05
N LYS A 45 21.68 -3.15 15.31
CA LYS A 45 22.32 -2.63 16.53
C LYS A 45 22.29 -1.10 16.59
N ASN A 46 22.60 -0.43 15.48
CA ASN A 46 22.54 1.03 15.40
C ASN A 46 21.11 1.54 15.66
N LEU A 47 20.11 0.86 15.10
CA LEU A 47 18.71 1.21 15.29
C LEU A 47 18.28 1.06 16.76
N ILE A 48 18.66 -0.04 17.43
CA ILE A 48 18.40 -0.23 18.88
C ILE A 48 19.03 0.90 19.70
N GLN A 49 20.27 1.29 19.40
CA GLN A 49 21.00 2.33 20.13
C GLN A 49 20.42 3.73 19.96
N ASN A 50 19.70 3.96 18.86
CA ASN A 50 19.18 5.26 18.47
C ASN A 50 17.66 5.23 18.23
N ILE A 51 16.95 4.31 18.89
CA ILE A 51 15.56 3.98 18.56
C ILE A 51 14.59 5.17 18.63
N GLN A 52 14.86 6.12 19.53
CA GLN A 52 14.11 7.37 19.67
C GLN A 52 14.14 8.26 18.42
N ARG A 53 15.13 8.08 17.53
CA ARG A 53 15.28 8.85 16.29
C ARG A 53 14.25 8.46 15.22
N LEU A 54 13.54 7.35 15.41
CA LEU A 54 12.42 6.98 14.54
C LEU A 54 11.25 7.98 14.56
N ALA A 55 11.20 8.87 15.55
CA ALA A 55 10.22 9.94 15.62
C ALA A 55 10.45 11.04 14.55
N ASP A 56 11.64 11.11 13.93
CA ASP A 56 11.96 12.06 12.87
C ASP A 56 12.12 11.34 11.53
N MET A 57 11.26 11.65 10.55
CA MET A 57 11.27 11.02 9.23
C MET A 57 12.49 11.42 8.38
N GLU A 58 13.18 12.51 8.73
CA GLU A 58 14.40 12.95 8.05
C GLU A 58 15.66 12.22 8.57
N ASP A 59 15.55 11.53 9.72
CA ASP A 59 16.68 10.86 10.32
C ASP A 59 17.09 9.58 9.55
N PRO A 60 18.39 9.29 9.41
CA PRO A 60 18.86 8.09 8.73
C PRO A 60 18.33 6.78 9.34
N GLU A 61 18.08 6.77 10.65
CA GLU A 61 17.51 5.63 11.37
C GLU A 61 16.10 5.27 10.87
N PHE A 62 15.29 6.26 10.48
CA PHE A 62 13.97 6.03 9.89
C PHE A 62 14.09 5.33 8.53
N THR A 63 15.04 5.78 7.70
CA THR A 63 15.36 5.12 6.42
C THR A 63 15.87 3.70 6.64
N ASP A 64 16.80 3.50 7.58
CA ASP A 64 17.36 2.19 7.91
C ASP A 64 16.29 1.23 8.44
N PHE A 65 15.35 1.71 9.26
CA PHE A 65 14.18 0.93 9.70
C PHE A 65 13.36 0.41 8.52
N TRP A 66 12.96 1.28 7.59
CA TRP A 66 12.15 0.85 6.44
C TRP A 66 12.93 -0.07 5.50
N GLN A 67 14.24 0.09 5.38
CA GLN A 67 15.07 -0.83 4.59
C GLN A 67 15.21 -2.19 5.28
N LEU A 68 15.36 -2.24 6.61
CA LEU A 68 15.36 -3.47 7.38
C LEU A 68 14.00 -4.19 7.29
N LEU A 69 12.89 -3.46 7.45
CA LEU A 69 11.55 -4.03 7.39
C LEU A 69 11.16 -4.43 5.95
N GLY A 70 11.16 -3.49 5.02
CA GLY A 70 10.60 -3.65 3.68
C GLY A 70 11.47 -4.48 2.72
N TYR A 71 12.80 -4.44 2.86
CA TYR A 71 13.69 -5.13 1.92
C TYR A 71 14.37 -6.37 2.50
N ARG A 72 14.52 -6.44 3.82
CA ARG A 72 15.27 -7.51 4.48
C ARG A 72 14.46 -8.38 5.42
N ASP A 73 13.24 -7.97 5.77
CA ASP A 73 12.43 -8.67 6.78
C ASP A 73 13.21 -8.88 8.09
N ALA A 74 13.87 -7.82 8.55
CA ALA A 74 14.94 -7.89 9.55
C ALA A 74 14.65 -7.06 10.82
N ILE A 75 13.38 -6.84 11.14
CA ILE A 75 13.00 -6.31 12.46
C ILE A 75 12.97 -7.46 13.46
N THR A 76 13.59 -7.28 14.63
CA THR A 76 13.72 -8.32 15.65
C THR A 76 12.93 -7.98 16.91
N PRO A 77 12.60 -8.98 17.74
CA PRO A 77 12.02 -8.75 19.06
C PRO A 77 12.79 -7.77 19.95
N GLU A 78 14.12 -7.71 19.83
CA GLU A 78 14.96 -6.77 20.59
C GLU A 78 14.74 -5.32 20.15
N ILE A 79 14.54 -5.07 18.85
CA ILE A 79 14.19 -3.73 18.33
C ILE A 79 12.81 -3.32 18.88
N GLN A 80 11.84 -4.24 18.86
CA GLN A 80 10.48 -4.00 19.38
C GLN A 80 10.48 -3.68 20.87
N ARG A 81 11.24 -4.42 21.67
CA ARG A 81 11.40 -4.13 23.10
C ARG A 81 12.12 -2.81 23.36
N ALA A 82 13.12 -2.47 22.55
CA ALA A 82 13.84 -1.20 22.67
C ALA A 82 12.92 0.00 22.37
N ALA A 83 12.09 -0.09 21.33
CA ALA A 83 11.11 0.95 21.00
C ALA A 83 10.07 1.12 22.11
N LEU A 84 9.53 0.01 22.61
CA LEU A 84 8.58 0.02 23.72
C LEU A 84 9.18 0.64 25.00
N ALA A 85 10.45 0.35 25.30
CA ALA A 85 11.13 0.86 26.50
C ALA A 85 11.30 2.40 26.52
N VAL A 86 11.22 3.04 25.35
CA VAL A 86 11.24 4.50 25.23
C VAL A 86 9.86 5.08 24.90
N GLU A 87 8.80 4.27 24.99
CA GLU A 87 7.43 4.63 24.60
C GLU A 87 7.35 5.11 23.13
N GLY A 88 8.18 4.54 22.25
CA GLY A 88 8.22 4.85 20.82
C GLY A 88 7.16 4.06 20.07
N PHE A 89 6.03 4.69 19.76
CA PHE A 89 4.89 4.04 19.07
C PHE A 89 4.79 4.36 17.56
N TYR A 90 5.72 5.17 17.04
CA TYR A 90 5.82 5.50 15.62
C TYR A 90 7.23 5.18 15.08
N PRO A 91 7.34 4.57 13.88
CA PRO A 91 6.27 3.98 13.07
C PRO A 91 5.70 2.70 13.69
N CYS A 92 4.39 2.49 13.58
CA CYS A 92 3.69 1.38 14.24
C CYS A 92 3.96 0.01 13.61
N GLU A 93 4.38 -0.04 12.35
CA GLU A 93 4.82 -1.21 11.59
C GLU A 93 5.96 -1.95 12.28
N LEU A 94 6.73 -1.24 13.10
CA LEU A 94 7.80 -1.81 13.92
C LEU A 94 7.30 -2.95 14.81
N TYR A 95 6.04 -2.88 15.25
CA TYR A 95 5.41 -3.88 16.11
C TYR A 95 4.78 -5.03 15.34
N TYR A 96 5.00 -5.14 14.02
CA TYR A 96 4.50 -6.25 13.23
C TYR A 96 4.96 -7.61 13.81
N GLY A 97 3.98 -8.45 14.17
CA GLY A 97 4.24 -9.77 14.77
C GLY A 97 5.06 -9.74 16.06
N ALA A 98 5.00 -8.65 16.84
CA ALA A 98 5.75 -8.53 18.08
C ALA A 98 5.41 -9.65 19.09
N PRO A 99 6.39 -10.08 19.91
CA PRO A 99 6.19 -11.19 20.84
C PRO A 99 5.21 -10.85 21.96
N ASP A 100 4.69 -11.89 22.61
CA ASP A 100 3.71 -11.82 23.70
C ASP A 100 4.02 -10.80 24.80
N ASP A 101 5.29 -10.67 25.20
CA ASP A 101 5.69 -9.73 26.23
C ASP A 101 5.58 -8.26 25.79
N VAL A 102 5.88 -7.97 24.51
CA VAL A 102 5.71 -6.63 23.92
C VAL A 102 4.22 -6.34 23.74
N ARG A 103 3.44 -7.29 23.22
CA ARG A 103 1.98 -7.17 23.10
C ARG A 103 1.33 -6.84 24.45
N ASP A 104 1.65 -7.61 25.48
CA ASP A 104 1.01 -7.46 26.79
C ASP A 104 1.35 -6.11 27.43
N ALA A 105 2.55 -5.59 27.19
CA ALA A 105 2.94 -4.26 27.61
C ALA A 105 2.22 -3.15 26.81
N LEU A 106 2.06 -3.30 25.49
CA LEU A 106 1.25 -2.37 24.67
C LEU A 106 -0.22 -2.35 25.14
N ILE A 107 -0.82 -3.50 25.43
CA ILE A 107 -2.17 -3.60 25.99
C ILE A 107 -2.24 -2.88 27.33
N THR A 108 -1.26 -3.09 28.21
CA THR A 108 -1.20 -2.43 29.52
C THR A 108 -1.17 -0.90 29.35
N ALA A 109 -0.27 -0.38 28.51
CA ALA A 109 -0.18 1.04 28.22
C ALA A 109 -1.49 1.61 27.62
N LEU A 110 -2.16 0.85 26.74
CA LEU A 110 -3.43 1.28 26.13
C LEU A 110 -4.58 1.33 27.14
N LEU A 111 -4.61 0.40 28.08
CA LEU A 111 -5.67 0.35 29.09
C LEU A 111 -5.47 1.37 30.21
N GLU A 112 -4.23 1.82 30.44
CA GLU A 112 -3.84 2.80 31.46
C GLU A 112 -3.83 4.25 30.94
N THR A 113 -3.76 4.47 29.63
CA THR A 113 -3.69 5.83 29.07
C THR A 113 -5.02 6.59 29.14
N ASP A 114 -4.92 7.88 29.50
CA ASP A 114 -6.01 8.86 29.38
C ASP A 114 -5.86 9.75 28.13
N SER A 115 -4.76 9.61 27.37
CA SER A 115 -4.48 10.37 26.16
C SER A 115 -5.11 9.70 24.94
N SER A 116 -5.98 10.41 24.22
CA SER A 116 -6.55 9.91 22.97
C SER A 116 -5.48 9.71 21.89
N GLN A 117 -4.46 10.56 21.85
CA GLN A 117 -3.35 10.42 20.90
C GLN A 117 -2.58 9.12 21.15
N ASN A 118 -2.16 8.89 22.39
CA ASN A 118 -1.41 7.68 22.74
C ASN A 118 -2.30 6.43 22.52
N ALA A 119 -3.59 6.51 22.84
CA ALA A 119 -4.52 5.42 22.58
C ALA A 119 -4.61 5.08 21.07
N ALA A 120 -4.66 6.09 20.20
CA ALA A 120 -4.66 5.89 18.75
C ALA A 120 -3.38 5.18 18.29
N GLU A 121 -2.20 5.65 18.70
CA GLU A 121 -0.91 5.05 18.34
C GLU A 121 -0.76 3.62 18.87
N LEU A 122 -1.16 3.37 20.11
CA LEU A 122 -1.13 2.04 20.73
C LEU A 122 -2.10 1.06 20.06
N MET A 123 -3.29 1.52 19.65
CA MET A 123 -4.21 0.70 18.86
C MET A 123 -3.61 0.33 17.50
N SER A 124 -2.92 1.26 16.81
CA SER A 124 -2.19 0.95 15.58
C SER A 124 -1.04 -0.04 15.81
N CYS A 125 -0.28 0.09 16.90
CA CYS A 125 0.76 -0.88 17.26
C CYS A 125 0.18 -2.28 17.50
N LEU A 126 -0.95 -2.39 18.21
CA LEU A 126 -1.65 -3.65 18.41
C LEU A 126 -2.24 -4.21 17.10
N ALA A 127 -2.68 -3.34 16.18
CA ALA A 127 -3.10 -3.76 14.86
C ALA A 127 -1.96 -4.48 14.11
N PHE A 128 -0.75 -3.91 14.13
CA PHE A 128 0.42 -4.53 13.51
C PHE A 128 0.88 -5.79 14.26
N GLN A 129 0.83 -5.81 15.59
CA GLN A 129 1.12 -7.03 16.36
C GLN A 129 0.18 -8.17 15.95
N GLY A 130 -1.12 -7.88 15.91
CA GLY A 130 -2.08 -8.59 15.07
C GLY A 130 -2.52 -9.97 15.55
N ASP A 131 -2.23 -10.40 16.77
CA ASP A 131 -2.71 -11.70 17.25
C ASP A 131 -4.14 -11.64 17.83
N ASP A 132 -4.63 -12.81 18.29
CA ASP A 132 -5.99 -12.94 18.81
C ASP A 132 -6.22 -12.10 20.08
N LYS A 133 -5.21 -11.93 20.93
CA LYS A 133 -5.34 -11.14 22.17
C LYS A 133 -5.35 -9.64 21.86
N ALA A 134 -4.58 -9.20 20.85
CA ALA A 134 -4.70 -7.85 20.31
C ALA A 134 -6.11 -7.58 19.77
N MET A 135 -6.67 -8.50 18.96
CA MET A 135 -8.05 -8.41 18.46
C MET A 135 -9.08 -8.35 19.59
N GLU A 136 -9.00 -9.26 20.57
CA GLU A 136 -9.92 -9.29 21.71
C GLU A 136 -9.87 -7.97 22.50
N THR A 137 -8.69 -7.39 22.66
CA THR A 137 -8.52 -6.08 23.34
C THR A 137 -9.19 -4.96 22.56
N LEU A 138 -8.97 -4.88 21.24
CA LEU A 138 -9.59 -3.85 20.40
C LEU A 138 -11.11 -4.02 20.36
N LEU A 139 -11.62 -5.25 20.28
CA LEU A 139 -13.06 -5.54 20.32
C LEU A 139 -13.69 -5.13 21.65
N GLU A 140 -13.02 -5.40 22.77
CA GLU A 140 -13.50 -4.99 24.09
C GLU A 140 -13.55 -3.45 24.21
N LEU A 141 -12.56 -2.75 23.69
CA LEU A 141 -12.57 -1.27 23.63
C LEU A 141 -13.67 -0.73 22.72
N GLU A 142 -14.04 -1.45 21.66
CA GLU A 142 -15.15 -1.05 20.78
C GLU A 142 -16.51 -1.25 21.46
N ARG A 143 -16.68 -2.35 22.20
CA ARG A 143 -17.89 -2.67 22.96
C ARG A 143 -18.04 -1.79 24.22
N ASN A 144 -16.93 -1.52 24.90
CA ASN A 144 -16.85 -0.80 26.17
C ASN A 144 -15.86 0.37 26.08
N PRO A 145 -16.20 1.44 25.33
CA PRO A 145 -15.27 2.51 25.02
C PRO A 145 -14.83 3.29 26.25
N ARG A 146 -13.52 3.56 26.32
CA ARG A 146 -12.89 4.45 27.29
C ARG A 146 -13.26 5.93 27.01
N PRO A 147 -13.16 6.85 27.99
CA PRO A 147 -13.50 8.25 27.80
C PRO A 147 -12.79 8.93 26.62
N TRP A 148 -11.51 8.60 26.39
CA TRP A 148 -10.70 9.16 25.31
C TRP A 148 -11.22 8.81 23.90
N ARG A 149 -12.04 7.75 23.75
CA ARG A 149 -12.63 7.37 22.44
C ARG A 149 -13.44 8.51 21.83
N LYS A 150 -14.06 9.37 22.65
CA LYS A 150 -14.85 10.52 22.17
C LYS A 150 -14.03 11.56 21.42
N SER A 151 -12.71 11.58 21.62
CA SER A 151 -11.79 12.49 20.93
C SER A 151 -11.19 11.88 19.67
N LEU A 152 -11.58 10.66 19.30
CA LEU A 152 -11.14 9.97 18.09
C LEU A 152 -12.24 9.98 17.03
N TYR A 153 -11.85 9.99 15.75
CA TYR A 153 -12.78 9.99 14.63
C TYR A 153 -13.35 8.61 14.30
N VAL A 154 -12.60 7.55 14.60
CA VAL A 154 -12.90 6.17 14.16
C VAL A 154 -12.83 5.17 15.31
N ASP A 155 -13.46 4.01 15.11
CA ASP A 155 -13.52 2.92 16.08
C ASP A 155 -12.28 2.02 16.05
N PRO A 156 -12.02 1.22 17.11
CA PRO A 156 -10.89 0.28 17.16
C PRO A 156 -10.80 -0.66 15.95
N SER A 157 -11.93 -1.11 15.40
CA SER A 157 -11.96 -1.90 14.15
C SER A 157 -11.36 -1.20 12.93
N SER A 158 -11.38 0.14 12.89
CA SER A 158 -10.70 0.93 11.86
C SER A 158 -9.19 0.97 12.08
N TYR A 159 -8.71 1.10 13.33
CA TYR A 159 -7.28 1.01 13.64
C TYR A 159 -6.69 -0.36 13.30
N ALA A 160 -7.46 -1.43 13.50
CA ALA A 160 -7.06 -2.78 13.09
C ALA A 160 -6.69 -2.86 11.60
N GLN A 161 -7.32 -2.03 10.75
CA GLN A 161 -7.08 -2.01 9.31
C GLN A 161 -5.65 -1.65 8.95
N CYS A 162 -4.97 -0.83 9.77
CA CYS A 162 -3.54 -0.54 9.59
C CYS A 162 -2.70 -1.84 9.57
N GLY A 163 -3.05 -2.81 10.42
CA GLY A 163 -2.42 -4.12 10.47
C GLY A 163 -2.84 -5.09 9.36
N GLY A 164 -3.70 -4.66 8.43
CA GLY A 164 -4.18 -5.49 7.32
C GLY A 164 -5.31 -6.44 7.69
N TRP A 165 -6.07 -6.17 8.75
CA TRP A 165 -7.23 -6.96 9.17
C TRP A 165 -8.28 -6.09 9.88
N THR A 166 -9.48 -6.61 10.09
CA THR A 166 -10.51 -5.93 10.88
C THR A 166 -11.42 -6.98 11.52
N PHE A 167 -12.43 -6.55 12.26
CA PHE A 167 -13.41 -7.42 12.89
C PHE A 167 -14.80 -6.79 12.90
N ASP A 168 -15.83 -7.63 12.94
CA ASP A 168 -17.20 -7.18 13.15
C ASP A 168 -17.57 -7.10 14.65
N LYS A 169 -18.77 -6.61 14.94
CA LYS A 169 -19.27 -6.46 16.31
C LYS A 169 -19.40 -7.77 17.08
N ASP A 170 -19.48 -8.90 16.39
CA ASP A 170 -19.55 -10.23 16.97
C ASP A 170 -18.13 -10.78 17.28
N GLY A 171 -17.10 -10.17 16.70
CA GLY A 171 -15.70 -10.53 16.87
C GLY A 171 -15.17 -11.41 15.73
N HIS A 172 -15.86 -11.49 14.59
CA HIS A 172 -15.36 -12.24 13.43
C HIS A 172 -14.26 -11.45 12.72
N ARG A 173 -13.05 -11.98 12.76
CA ARG A 173 -11.90 -11.43 12.05
C ARG A 173 -12.05 -11.52 10.53
N THR A 174 -11.70 -10.46 9.84
CA THR A 174 -11.57 -10.39 8.38
C THR A 174 -10.15 -9.97 8.01
N GLN A 175 -9.45 -10.79 7.22
CA GLN A 175 -8.12 -10.42 6.69
C GLN A 175 -8.27 -9.53 5.45
N LEU A 176 -7.62 -8.38 5.45
CA LEU A 176 -7.73 -7.35 4.42
C LEU A 176 -6.52 -7.28 3.48
N ASN A 177 -5.42 -7.98 3.78
CA ASN A 177 -4.26 -8.09 2.91
C ASN A 177 -3.82 -9.56 2.70
N PHE A 178 -2.75 -9.75 1.93
CA PHE A 178 -2.17 -11.07 1.69
C PHE A 178 -0.79 -11.18 2.32
N ASN A 179 -0.51 -12.33 2.95
CA ASN A 179 0.81 -12.68 3.51
C ASN A 179 1.81 -13.11 2.42
N THR A 180 1.66 -12.60 1.21
CA THR A 180 2.55 -12.81 0.07
C THR A 180 2.61 -11.49 -0.70
N CYS A 181 3.82 -11.04 -1.04
CA CYS A 181 4.05 -9.86 -1.85
C CYS A 181 4.88 -10.22 -3.08
N TYR A 182 4.41 -9.85 -4.26
CA TYR A 182 5.18 -9.91 -5.50
C TYR A 182 5.34 -8.52 -6.09
N PRO A 183 6.57 -8.08 -6.39
CA PRO A 183 6.76 -6.83 -7.10
C PRO A 183 6.50 -7.02 -8.59
N MET A 184 6.01 -5.97 -9.24
CA MET A 184 6.04 -5.84 -10.68
C MET A 184 7.33 -5.10 -11.06
N VAL A 185 8.18 -5.75 -11.85
CA VAL A 185 9.52 -5.26 -12.21
C VAL A 185 9.62 -5.05 -13.71
N LYS A 186 10.59 -4.26 -14.19
CA LYS A 186 10.84 -4.09 -15.62
C LYS A 186 11.33 -5.40 -16.23
N GLY A 187 10.54 -5.97 -17.14
CA GLY A 187 10.87 -7.15 -17.92
C GLY A 187 11.57 -6.82 -19.25
N ALA A 188 11.95 -7.87 -19.96
CA ALA A 188 12.44 -7.75 -21.33
C ALA A 188 11.30 -7.37 -22.30
N THR A 189 11.65 -6.75 -23.42
CA THR A 189 10.67 -6.40 -24.46
C THR A 189 9.92 -7.65 -24.94
N GLY A 190 8.59 -7.63 -24.80
CA GLY A 190 7.72 -8.74 -25.21
C GLY A 190 7.71 -9.94 -24.25
N GLU A 191 8.28 -9.80 -23.04
CA GLU A 191 8.19 -10.83 -22.01
C GLU A 191 6.72 -11.08 -21.61
N ALA A 192 6.31 -12.35 -21.66
CA ALA A 192 4.98 -12.75 -21.22
C ALA A 192 4.88 -12.66 -19.70
N SER A 193 3.79 -12.05 -19.21
CA SER A 193 3.53 -11.87 -17.80
C SER A 193 2.07 -12.17 -17.49
N PRO A 194 1.76 -12.81 -16.34
CA PRO A 194 0.38 -12.99 -15.89
C PRO A 194 -0.24 -11.68 -15.41
N VAL A 195 0.57 -10.64 -15.25
CA VAL A 195 0.12 -9.30 -14.85
C VAL A 195 0.50 -8.30 -15.92
N ARG A 196 -0.42 -7.41 -16.26
CA ARG A 196 -0.20 -6.25 -17.14
C ARG A 196 -0.79 -5.01 -16.51
N ILE A 197 0.00 -3.94 -16.45
CA ILE A 197 -0.47 -2.60 -16.13
C ILE A 197 -0.75 -1.88 -17.44
N GLY A 198 -1.93 -1.28 -17.57
CA GLY A 198 -2.28 -0.46 -18.73
C GLY A 198 -2.58 -1.28 -20.00
N ARG A 199 -3.86 -1.41 -20.32
CA ARG A 199 -4.34 -1.77 -21.67
C ARG A 199 -5.39 -0.75 -22.10
N ALA A 200 -5.12 -0.08 -23.23
CA ALA A 200 -6.05 0.89 -23.81
C ALA A 200 -7.37 0.21 -24.16
N ARG A 201 -8.48 0.94 -23.94
CA ARG A 201 -9.81 0.52 -24.35
C ARG A 201 -10.40 1.48 -25.38
N GLU A 202 -11.39 0.98 -26.11
CA GLU A 202 -12.12 1.76 -27.12
C GLU A 202 -13.16 2.71 -26.49
N ASP A 203 -13.69 2.36 -25.32
CA ASP A 203 -14.63 3.19 -24.58
C ASP A 203 -13.94 4.37 -23.89
N THR A 204 -14.74 5.40 -23.63
CA THR A 204 -14.29 6.67 -23.08
C THR A 204 -14.97 6.98 -21.76
N CYS A 205 -14.27 7.75 -20.92
CA CYS A 205 -14.78 8.19 -19.64
C CYS A 205 -15.95 9.16 -19.85
N PRO A 206 -17.10 8.96 -19.18
CA PRO A 206 -18.26 9.84 -19.34
C PRO A 206 -18.01 11.27 -18.81
N HIS A 207 -17.06 11.44 -17.89
CA HIS A 207 -16.76 12.74 -17.28
C HIS A 207 -15.80 13.60 -18.12
N CYS A 208 -14.74 13.01 -18.65
CA CYS A 208 -13.69 13.78 -19.34
C CYS A 208 -13.53 13.49 -20.83
N GLY A 209 -14.19 12.44 -21.34
CA GLY A 209 -14.06 11.98 -22.72
C GLY A 209 -12.71 11.33 -23.06
N GLY A 210 -11.79 11.19 -22.09
CA GLY A 210 -10.54 10.46 -22.23
C GLY A 210 -10.74 8.95 -22.32
N HIS A 211 -9.73 8.20 -22.74
CA HIS A 211 -9.82 6.74 -22.83
C HIS A 211 -9.93 6.10 -21.45
N MET A 212 -10.79 5.10 -21.34
CA MET A 212 -10.73 4.16 -20.22
C MET A 212 -9.51 3.24 -20.41
N VAL A 213 -8.91 2.83 -19.31
CA VAL A 213 -7.72 1.96 -19.32
C VAL A 213 -7.95 0.81 -18.36
N ASP A 214 -7.68 -0.41 -18.81
CA ASP A 214 -7.53 -1.54 -17.88
C ASP A 214 -6.20 -1.33 -17.14
N MET A 215 -6.29 -0.77 -15.94
CA MET A 215 -5.15 -0.44 -15.10
C MET A 215 -4.45 -1.68 -14.58
N LEU A 216 -5.17 -2.77 -14.34
CA LEU A 216 -4.60 -4.04 -13.93
C LEU A 216 -5.32 -5.18 -14.64
N VAL A 217 -4.60 -5.96 -15.44
CA VAL A 217 -5.04 -7.28 -15.91
C VAL A 217 -4.20 -8.32 -15.21
N LEU A 218 -4.84 -9.29 -14.55
CA LEU A 218 -4.20 -10.30 -13.73
C LEU A 218 -4.77 -11.69 -14.03
N ASP A 219 -3.92 -12.65 -14.35
CA ASP A 219 -4.27 -14.06 -14.52
C ASP A 219 -3.97 -14.85 -13.24
N GLY A 220 -4.99 -15.06 -12.41
CA GLY A 220 -4.89 -15.76 -11.12
C GLY A 220 -4.51 -17.24 -11.23
N ARG A 221 -4.55 -17.81 -12.46
CA ARG A 221 -4.16 -19.21 -12.71
C ARG A 221 -2.65 -19.41 -12.72
N ASP A 222 -1.85 -18.34 -12.80
CA ASP A 222 -0.40 -18.42 -12.64
C ASP A 222 -0.05 -18.93 -11.24
N GLU A 223 0.86 -19.89 -11.14
CA GLU A 223 1.27 -20.52 -9.88
C GLU A 223 1.69 -19.50 -8.80
N ARG A 224 2.31 -18.39 -9.21
CA ARG A 224 2.75 -17.33 -8.29
C ARG A 224 1.59 -16.56 -7.68
N LEU A 225 0.42 -16.58 -8.30
CA LEU A 225 -0.77 -15.81 -7.92
C LEU A 225 -1.85 -16.66 -7.24
N LYS A 226 -1.62 -17.96 -7.04
CA LYS A 226 -2.56 -18.87 -6.35
C LYS A 226 -2.99 -18.39 -4.97
N PHE A 227 -2.14 -17.63 -4.26
CA PHE A 227 -2.46 -17.07 -2.96
C PHE A 227 -3.65 -16.09 -2.98
N LEU A 228 -4.02 -15.59 -4.16
CA LEU A 228 -5.20 -14.73 -4.35
C LEU A 228 -6.52 -15.51 -4.32
N GLY A 229 -6.50 -16.83 -4.51
CA GLY A 229 -7.71 -17.66 -4.58
C GLY A 229 -8.57 -17.38 -5.82
N LEU A 230 -7.98 -16.85 -6.89
CA LEU A 230 -8.67 -16.51 -8.15
C LEU A 230 -8.38 -17.57 -9.22
N ASP A 231 -9.41 -18.25 -9.72
CA ASP A 231 -9.31 -19.20 -10.84
C ASP A 231 -9.77 -18.56 -12.15
N GLY A 232 -8.99 -17.58 -12.64
CA GLY A 232 -9.29 -16.89 -13.89
C GLY A 232 -8.56 -15.57 -14.05
N ILE A 233 -9.00 -14.80 -15.03
CA ILE A 233 -8.49 -13.47 -15.33
C ILE A 233 -9.37 -12.43 -14.66
N LEU A 234 -8.75 -11.52 -13.92
CA LEU A 234 -9.37 -10.36 -13.31
C LEU A 234 -8.86 -9.10 -14.02
N THR A 235 -9.77 -8.17 -14.31
CA THR A 235 -9.43 -6.89 -14.96
C THR A 235 -10.01 -5.71 -14.17
N ALA A 236 -9.14 -4.82 -13.69
CA ALA A 236 -9.49 -3.54 -13.08
C ALA A 236 -9.32 -2.41 -14.10
N THR A 237 -10.31 -1.54 -14.20
CA THR A 237 -10.46 -0.54 -15.27
C THR A 237 -10.90 0.79 -14.67
N CYS A 238 -10.18 1.87 -14.94
CA CYS A 238 -10.63 3.21 -14.58
C CYS A 238 -10.16 4.23 -15.61
N CYS A 239 -10.66 5.46 -15.48
CA CYS A 239 -10.09 6.58 -16.20
C CYS A 239 -8.86 7.10 -15.42
N PRO A 240 -7.64 7.08 -15.98
CA PRO A 240 -6.45 7.57 -15.28
C PRO A 240 -6.55 9.06 -14.93
N ASN A 241 -7.35 9.83 -15.68
CA ASN A 241 -7.61 11.23 -15.38
C ASN A 241 -8.56 11.41 -14.18
N CYS A 242 -9.68 10.69 -14.18
CA CYS A 242 -10.80 11.01 -13.29
C CYS A 242 -10.78 10.27 -11.97
N VAL A 243 -10.04 9.16 -11.84
CA VAL A 243 -10.07 8.32 -10.63
C VAL A 243 -9.69 9.07 -9.35
N GLY A 244 -8.80 10.06 -9.42
CA GLY A 244 -8.46 10.95 -8.30
C GLY A 244 -9.45 12.09 -8.05
N PHE A 245 -10.47 12.25 -8.89
CA PHE A 245 -11.51 13.28 -8.77
C PHE A 245 -12.90 12.67 -8.57
N LEU A 246 -13.01 11.37 -8.31
CA LEU A 246 -14.29 10.73 -8.03
C LEU A 246 -14.70 10.97 -6.58
N LYS A 247 -16.01 10.96 -6.35
CA LYS A 247 -16.59 10.88 -5.02
C LYS A 247 -16.50 9.43 -4.53
N GLY A 248 -15.38 9.11 -3.88
CA GLY A 248 -15.02 7.74 -3.51
C GLY A 248 -14.31 7.01 -4.66
N PRO A 249 -14.11 5.69 -4.56
CA PRO A 249 -13.34 4.94 -5.54
C PRO A 249 -14.13 4.67 -6.82
N ALA A 250 -13.39 4.32 -7.89
CA ALA A 250 -13.99 3.73 -9.08
C ALA A 250 -14.33 2.26 -8.80
N PHE A 251 -15.52 1.81 -9.21
CA PHE A 251 -15.97 0.43 -9.02
C PHE A 251 -16.23 -0.28 -10.34
N ASN A 252 -15.82 -1.55 -10.40
CA ASN A 252 -16.13 -2.42 -11.53
C ASN A 252 -16.61 -3.78 -11.03
N ARG A 253 -17.44 -4.45 -11.83
CA ARG A 253 -17.60 -5.90 -11.76
C ARG A 253 -16.67 -6.56 -12.77
N PHE A 254 -15.98 -7.62 -12.35
CA PHE A 254 -15.16 -8.44 -13.23
C PHE A 254 -15.75 -9.82 -13.42
N THR A 255 -15.41 -10.47 -14.53
CA THR A 255 -15.68 -11.89 -14.78
C THR A 255 -14.36 -12.64 -14.93
N LEU A 256 -14.33 -13.93 -14.58
CA LEU A 256 -13.10 -14.75 -14.57
C LEU A 256 -12.51 -15.07 -15.95
N ASP A 257 -13.18 -14.66 -17.03
CA ASP A 257 -12.64 -14.66 -18.39
C ASP A 257 -12.02 -13.30 -18.79
N GLY A 258 -11.95 -12.34 -17.85
CA GLY A 258 -11.33 -11.04 -18.02
C GLY A 258 -12.28 -9.92 -18.47
N GLY A 259 -13.59 -10.18 -18.50
CA GLY A 259 -14.62 -9.19 -18.79
C GLY A 259 -14.79 -8.15 -17.67
N VAL A 260 -15.29 -6.97 -18.03
CA VAL A 260 -15.46 -5.82 -17.13
C VAL A 260 -16.77 -5.11 -17.40
N GLU A 261 -17.51 -4.84 -16.34
CA GLU A 261 -18.62 -3.89 -16.30
C GLU A 261 -18.24 -2.74 -15.34
N VAL A 262 -18.04 -1.54 -15.88
CA VAL A 262 -17.70 -0.35 -15.09
C VAL A 262 -18.98 0.24 -14.48
N PHE A 263 -18.98 0.52 -13.18
CA PHE A 263 -20.13 1.12 -12.51
C PHE A 263 -20.18 2.64 -12.74
N PRO A 264 -21.36 3.26 -12.67
CA PRO A 264 -21.48 4.71 -12.67
C PRO A 264 -20.70 5.36 -11.52
N SER A 265 -20.13 6.53 -11.78
CA SER A 265 -19.36 7.33 -10.83
C SER A 265 -19.83 8.79 -10.82
N GLU A 266 -19.54 9.49 -9.72
CA GLU A 266 -19.77 10.94 -9.58
C GLU A 266 -18.42 11.64 -9.34
N LEU A 267 -18.25 12.87 -9.83
CA LEU A 267 -17.11 13.71 -9.43
C LEU A 267 -17.30 14.23 -8.00
N PHE A 268 -16.20 14.45 -7.28
CA PHE A 268 -16.23 14.90 -5.88
C PHE A 268 -16.93 16.26 -5.69
N ASP A 269 -16.87 17.13 -6.70
CA ASP A 269 -17.47 18.47 -6.71
C ASP A 269 -18.91 18.50 -7.25
N GLY A 270 -19.45 17.34 -7.64
CA GLY A 270 -20.78 17.20 -8.22
C GLY A 270 -20.89 17.69 -9.67
N ALA A 271 -19.78 18.04 -10.32
CA ALA A 271 -19.80 18.38 -11.74
C ALA A 271 -20.06 17.13 -12.61
N GLU A 272 -20.72 17.32 -13.76
CA GLU A 272 -20.91 16.22 -14.72
C GLU A 272 -19.66 15.97 -15.57
N ARG A 273 -18.86 17.02 -15.81
CA ARG A 273 -17.72 17.00 -16.72
C ARG A 273 -16.48 17.66 -16.14
N ILE A 274 -15.33 17.13 -16.52
CA ILE A 274 -14.00 17.67 -16.22
C ILE A 274 -13.13 17.61 -17.47
N LYS A 275 -12.09 18.44 -17.55
CA LYS A 275 -11.11 18.33 -18.64
C LYS A 275 -10.27 17.07 -18.48
N CYS A 276 -9.97 16.39 -19.59
CA CYS A 276 -8.94 15.36 -19.62
C CYS A 276 -7.55 16.01 -19.71
N TYR A 277 -6.69 15.76 -18.73
CA TYR A 277 -5.31 16.25 -18.67
C TYR A 277 -4.29 15.21 -19.14
N VAL A 278 -4.68 13.94 -19.25
CA VAL A 278 -3.86 12.84 -19.78
C VAL A 278 -3.66 13.03 -21.28
N ARG A 279 -2.40 13.11 -21.70
CA ARG A 279 -2.00 13.36 -23.10
C ARG A 279 -1.84 12.03 -23.85
N PRO A 280 -1.84 12.05 -25.21
CA PRO A 280 -1.57 10.86 -26.00
C PRO A 280 -0.25 10.16 -25.64
N GLU A 281 0.79 10.93 -25.30
CA GLU A 281 2.08 10.41 -24.88
C GLU A 281 2.01 9.71 -23.52
N ASP A 282 1.16 10.18 -22.61
CA ASP A 282 0.93 9.58 -21.29
C ASP A 282 0.19 8.25 -21.42
N TYR A 283 -0.86 8.19 -22.27
CA TYR A 283 -1.53 6.93 -22.60
C TYR A 283 -0.57 5.92 -23.23
N LYS A 284 0.34 6.39 -24.09
CA LYS A 284 1.36 5.55 -24.70
C LYS A 284 2.33 4.99 -23.64
N ALA A 285 2.88 5.84 -22.77
CA ALA A 285 3.75 5.42 -21.68
C ALA A 285 3.05 4.39 -20.76
N LEU A 286 1.80 4.68 -20.38
CA LEU A 286 0.98 3.81 -19.54
C LEU A 286 0.73 2.44 -20.18
N THR A 287 0.53 2.36 -21.50
CA THR A 287 0.11 1.10 -22.15
C THR A 287 1.25 0.31 -22.78
N GLU A 288 2.40 0.94 -23.01
CA GLU A 288 3.63 0.35 -23.54
C GLU A 288 4.72 0.14 -22.47
N ASN A 289 4.40 0.32 -21.18
CA ASN A 289 5.31 0.01 -20.08
C ASN A 289 5.75 -1.48 -20.10
N SER A 290 6.89 -1.77 -19.51
CA SER A 290 7.50 -3.11 -19.51
C SER A 290 7.34 -3.86 -18.17
N PHE A 291 6.38 -3.50 -17.33
CA PHE A 291 6.22 -4.18 -16.04
C PHE A 291 5.72 -5.60 -16.21
N VAL A 292 6.41 -6.53 -15.56
CA VAL A 292 6.08 -7.95 -15.48
C VAL A 292 6.07 -8.40 -14.01
N LEU A 293 5.32 -9.46 -13.70
CA LEU A 293 5.36 -10.05 -12.37
C LEU A 293 6.73 -10.68 -12.11
N ALA A 294 7.38 -10.33 -11.00
CA ALA A 294 8.66 -10.92 -10.62
C ALA A 294 8.57 -12.44 -10.42
N LYS A 295 9.74 -13.10 -10.50
CA LYS A 295 9.84 -14.56 -10.38
C LYS A 295 9.68 -15.04 -8.94
N THR A 296 10.13 -14.26 -7.98
CA THR A 296 10.15 -14.59 -6.55
C THR A 296 9.38 -13.55 -5.74
N PRO A 297 8.73 -13.97 -4.65
CA PRO A 297 8.13 -13.02 -3.72
C PRO A 297 9.23 -12.23 -2.99
N VAL A 298 8.81 -11.15 -2.34
CA VAL A 298 9.63 -10.23 -1.53
C VAL A 298 9.00 -10.06 -0.14
N PRO A 299 9.68 -9.42 0.83
CA PRO A 299 9.09 -9.15 2.13
C PRO A 299 7.74 -8.42 2.04
N LEU A 300 6.88 -8.62 3.05
CA LEU A 300 5.49 -8.14 3.02
C LEU A 300 5.38 -6.62 2.90
N PHE A 301 6.32 -5.90 3.51
CA PHE A 301 6.38 -4.44 3.53
C PHE A 301 7.20 -3.85 2.38
N TYR A 302 7.60 -4.63 1.38
CA TYR A 302 8.40 -4.16 0.24
C TYR A 302 7.77 -2.96 -0.47
N GLY A 303 6.44 -2.94 -0.55
CA GLY A 303 5.68 -1.87 -1.18
C GLY A 303 5.31 -0.72 -0.25
N ALA A 304 5.55 -0.82 1.06
CA ALA A 304 4.85 -0.06 2.10
C ALA A 304 5.45 1.32 2.46
N ALA A 305 6.61 1.67 1.91
CA ALA A 305 7.25 2.97 2.17
C ALA A 305 8.00 3.52 0.95
N CYS A 306 7.63 3.09 -0.26
CA CYS A 306 8.33 3.45 -1.48
C CYS A 306 7.35 3.83 -2.59
N ASP A 307 7.56 5.01 -3.17
CA ASP A 307 6.70 5.57 -4.21
C ASP A 307 7.16 5.16 -5.63
N ASP A 308 8.14 4.26 -5.74
CA ASP A 308 8.71 3.80 -7.01
C ASP A 308 8.49 2.31 -7.28
N VAL A 309 7.61 1.64 -6.52
CA VAL A 309 7.36 0.20 -6.63
C VAL A 309 5.87 -0.15 -6.76
N ASN A 310 5.59 -1.04 -7.71
CA ASN A 310 4.27 -1.62 -7.93
C ASN A 310 4.25 -3.05 -7.37
N THR A 311 3.20 -3.44 -6.65
CA THR A 311 3.12 -4.77 -6.01
C THR A 311 1.75 -5.41 -6.18
N ILE A 312 1.73 -6.75 -6.11
CA ILE A 312 0.55 -7.58 -5.89
C ILE A 312 0.67 -8.21 -4.50
N GLY A 313 -0.32 -7.99 -3.64
CA GLY A 313 -0.31 -8.41 -2.25
C GLY A 313 0.70 -7.65 -1.38
N GLY A 314 0.95 -8.17 -0.18
CA GLY A 314 1.74 -7.48 0.85
C GLY A 314 0.96 -6.37 1.55
N PHE A 315 1.69 -5.41 2.11
CA PHE A 315 1.15 -4.18 2.69
C PHE A 315 1.28 -3.03 1.69
N ALA A 316 0.22 -2.24 1.59
CA ALA A 316 0.18 -1.04 0.77
C ALA A 316 0.99 0.09 1.44
N ASN A 317 1.61 0.95 0.63
CA ASN A 317 2.09 2.26 1.08
C ASN A 317 0.91 3.23 1.08
N TRP A 318 0.05 3.18 2.11
CA TRP A 318 -1.06 4.13 2.25
C TRP A 318 -0.48 5.55 2.37
N VAL A 319 -0.75 6.40 1.39
CA VAL A 319 -0.22 7.78 1.37
C VAL A 319 -0.93 8.65 2.41
N GLN A 320 -2.20 8.34 2.67
CA GLN A 320 -3.02 8.95 3.71
C GLN A 320 -3.28 7.89 4.79
N ASP A 321 -4.47 7.89 5.39
CA ASP A 321 -4.88 6.81 6.28
C ASP A 321 -5.15 5.51 5.49
N ALA A 322 -4.95 4.37 6.16
CA ALA A 322 -5.36 3.07 5.62
C ALA A 322 -6.87 3.06 5.42
N GLU A 323 -7.31 3.02 4.15
CA GLU A 323 -8.73 3.05 3.79
C GLU A 323 -9.06 1.83 2.94
N TYR A 324 -9.75 0.86 3.54
CA TYR A 324 -10.26 -0.29 2.81
C TYR A 324 -11.68 -0.02 2.34
N THR A 325 -11.88 -0.11 1.03
CA THR A 325 -13.17 0.18 0.41
C THR A 325 -14.25 -0.81 0.92
N ILE A 326 -15.46 -0.32 1.20
CA ILE A 326 -16.61 -1.19 1.45
C ILE A 326 -17.23 -1.65 0.14
N CYS A 327 -17.41 -2.96 -0.03
CA CYS A 327 -18.03 -3.53 -1.22
C CYS A 327 -19.48 -3.02 -1.35
N PRO A 328 -19.86 -2.39 -2.47
CA PRO A 328 -21.19 -1.80 -2.63
C PRO A 328 -22.31 -2.84 -2.74
N HIS A 329 -21.97 -4.12 -2.92
CA HIS A 329 -22.95 -5.21 -3.02
C HIS A 329 -23.19 -5.92 -1.68
N CYS A 330 -22.14 -6.34 -0.98
CA CYS A 330 -22.28 -7.09 0.28
C CYS A 330 -22.04 -6.28 1.55
N GLY A 331 -21.57 -5.03 1.45
CA GLY A 331 -21.29 -4.16 2.59
C GLY A 331 -20.09 -4.57 3.44
N LYS A 332 -19.29 -5.55 3.00
CA LYS A 332 -18.06 -5.97 3.70
C LYS A 332 -16.85 -5.18 3.20
N PRO A 333 -15.84 -4.93 4.06
CA PRO A 333 -14.55 -4.42 3.62
C PRO A 333 -13.94 -5.29 2.50
N MET A 334 -13.39 -4.64 1.50
CA MET A 334 -12.70 -5.26 0.38
C MET A 334 -11.27 -5.59 0.78
N LYS A 335 -10.65 -6.49 0.00
CA LYS A 335 -9.30 -6.96 0.27
C LYS A 335 -8.33 -6.24 -0.64
N TYR A 336 -7.25 -5.70 -0.08
CA TYR A 336 -6.15 -5.11 -0.84
C TYR A 336 -5.52 -6.17 -1.77
N LEU A 337 -5.44 -5.82 -3.05
CA LEU A 337 -4.93 -6.68 -4.11
C LEU A 337 -3.59 -6.17 -4.65
N ALA A 338 -3.48 -4.88 -4.95
CA ALA A 338 -2.32 -4.31 -5.61
C ALA A 338 -2.16 -2.82 -5.35
N GLN A 339 -0.94 -2.31 -5.54
CA GLN A 339 -0.68 -0.89 -5.71
C GLN A 339 0.05 -0.62 -7.02
N ILE A 340 -0.28 0.51 -7.66
CA ILE A 340 0.37 1.04 -8.85
C ILE A 340 0.74 2.50 -8.57
N GLN A 341 2.02 2.80 -8.53
CA GLN A 341 2.57 4.14 -8.38
C GLN A 341 2.48 4.88 -9.71
N TRP A 342 1.76 6.00 -9.77
CA TRP A 342 1.46 6.68 -11.04
C TRP A 342 2.72 7.11 -11.79
N ASP A 343 3.72 7.63 -11.06
CA ASP A 343 4.98 8.09 -11.65
C ASP A 343 5.83 6.93 -12.22
N THR A 344 5.49 5.67 -11.95
CA THR A 344 6.17 4.53 -12.56
C THR A 344 5.65 4.21 -13.96
N VAL A 345 4.43 4.62 -14.29
CA VAL A 345 3.73 4.22 -15.53
C VAL A 345 3.59 5.35 -16.54
N TYR A 346 3.56 6.61 -16.11
CA TYR A 346 3.74 7.77 -16.99
C TYR A 346 4.24 8.98 -16.20
N ASP A 347 4.85 9.94 -16.91
CA ASP A 347 5.60 11.03 -16.29
C ASP A 347 4.70 12.08 -15.61
N CYS A 348 5.21 12.67 -14.52
CA CYS A 348 4.60 13.80 -13.80
C CYS A 348 3.23 13.50 -13.19
N ALA A 349 2.97 12.23 -12.88
CA ALA A 349 1.76 11.79 -12.20
C ALA A 349 2.10 11.43 -10.75
N GLU A 350 1.43 12.07 -9.80
CA GLU A 350 1.67 11.88 -8.38
C GLU A 350 0.65 10.89 -7.77
N GLY A 351 1.04 10.29 -6.65
CA GLY A 351 0.19 9.40 -5.87
C GLY A 351 0.23 7.93 -6.29
N THR A 352 -0.62 7.17 -5.61
CA THR A 352 -0.75 5.72 -5.77
C THR A 352 -2.18 5.36 -6.16
N LEU A 353 -2.35 4.41 -7.06
CA LEU A 353 -3.60 3.69 -7.30
C LEU A 353 -3.58 2.38 -6.53
N TYR A 354 -4.45 2.24 -5.53
CA TYR A 354 -4.71 0.97 -4.88
C TYR A 354 -5.85 0.26 -5.58
N VAL A 355 -5.67 -1.04 -5.79
CA VAL A 355 -6.71 -1.94 -6.29
C VAL A 355 -7.09 -2.87 -5.15
N GLU A 356 -8.37 -2.92 -4.85
CA GLU A 356 -8.96 -3.83 -3.87
C GLU A 356 -10.05 -4.65 -4.54
N PHE A 357 -10.34 -5.85 -4.02
CA PHE A 357 -11.34 -6.73 -4.60
C PHE A 357 -12.20 -7.43 -3.54
N CYS A 358 -13.44 -7.71 -3.92
CA CYS A 358 -14.38 -8.56 -3.20
C CYS A 358 -14.54 -9.85 -4.01
N PRO A 359 -13.88 -10.96 -3.63
CA PRO A 359 -13.93 -12.20 -4.39
C PRO A 359 -15.36 -12.77 -4.47
N ASP A 360 -16.12 -12.70 -3.39
CA ASP A 360 -17.50 -13.21 -3.32
C ASP A 360 -18.45 -12.51 -4.29
N CYS A 361 -18.29 -11.19 -4.45
CA CYS A 361 -19.17 -10.37 -5.29
C CYS A 361 -18.58 -10.10 -6.69
N GLN A 362 -17.33 -10.50 -6.93
CA GLN A 362 -16.55 -10.19 -8.11
C GLN A 362 -16.53 -8.68 -8.44
N ILE A 363 -16.30 -7.87 -7.42
CA ILE A 363 -16.21 -6.41 -7.53
C ILE A 363 -14.78 -5.95 -7.25
N LEU A 364 -14.33 -4.96 -8.01
CA LEU A 364 -13.07 -4.25 -7.83
C LEU A 364 -13.32 -2.81 -7.42
N SER A 365 -12.45 -2.30 -6.58
CA SER A 365 -12.32 -0.89 -6.23
C SER A 365 -10.96 -0.42 -6.73
N MET A 366 -10.91 0.78 -7.31
CA MET A 366 -9.67 1.49 -7.60
C MET A 366 -9.73 2.85 -6.93
N GLN A 367 -8.84 3.05 -5.96
CA GLN A 367 -8.73 4.26 -5.17
C GLN A 367 -7.40 4.95 -5.43
N HIS A 368 -7.45 6.26 -5.65
CA HIS A 368 -6.26 7.09 -5.74
C HIS A 368 -6.04 7.81 -4.42
N GLN A 369 -4.79 7.81 -3.91
CA GLN A 369 -4.35 8.70 -2.84
C GLN A 369 -3.07 9.43 -3.28
N GLN A 370 -2.92 10.67 -2.80
CA GLN A 370 -1.75 11.53 -3.00
C GLN A 370 -1.57 12.44 -1.77
N THR A 371 -0.35 12.93 -1.56
CA THR A 371 0.04 13.84 -0.47
C THR A 371 -0.42 15.27 -0.67
#